data_AF-A0A946QKM3-F1
#
_entry.id   AF-A0A946QKM3-F1
#
_cell.length_a   1.000
_cell.length_b   1.000
_cell.length_c   1.000
_cell.angle_alpha   90.00
_cell.angle_beta   90.00
_cell.angle_gamma   90.00
#
_symmetry.space_group_name_H-M   'P 1'
#
loop_
_entity.id
_entity.type
_entity.pdbx_description
1 polymer ?
#
loop_
_entity_poly.entity_id
_entity_poly.type
_entity_poly.pdbx_seq_one_letter_code
_entity_poly.pdbx_strand_id
1 'polypeptide(L)'
;RSHVGAVGVMQLLPSTAGDKNVSIPNIDELEPNIEAGAKYMAFLKTRYFSGPELDERNGSLLALAAYNAGPGRIRRLRKEAEERGYDPNLWFDNVEIIVAEQIGRETVQYVANIFKYYLTYRWINAADAERAAARRASGIKTTP
;
A
#
# COMPACT_ATOMS: atom_id res chain seq x y z
N ARG A 1 -12.60 -3.04 -16.39
CA ARG A 1 -13.30 -2.93 -15.08
C ARG A 1 -13.40 -4.31 -14.47
N SER A 2 -13.38 -4.43 -13.13
CA SER A 2 -13.58 -5.71 -12.45
C SER A 2 -15.06 -6.08 -12.34
N HIS A 3 -15.34 -7.31 -11.91
CA HIS A 3 -16.71 -7.78 -11.65
C HIS A 3 -17.48 -6.90 -10.65
N VAL A 4 -16.76 -6.27 -9.71
CA VAL A 4 -17.33 -5.37 -8.69
C VAL A 4 -17.27 -3.88 -9.09
N GLY A 5 -16.91 -3.58 -10.34
CA GLY A 5 -16.91 -2.22 -10.87
C GLY A 5 -15.63 -1.40 -10.61
N ALA A 6 -14.55 -2.03 -10.15
CA ALA A 6 -13.25 -1.35 -10.00
C ALA A 6 -12.64 -0.99 -11.36
N VAL A 7 -11.96 0.16 -11.43
CA VAL A 7 -11.49 0.80 -12.66
C VAL A 7 -9.97 0.95 -12.67
N GLY A 8 -9.37 0.73 -13.85
CA GLY A 8 -7.96 1.02 -14.13
C GLY A 8 -6.94 0.16 -13.37
N VAL A 9 -5.67 0.53 -13.49
CA VAL A 9 -4.54 -0.21 -12.91
C VAL A 9 -4.57 -0.22 -11.37
N MET A 10 -5.05 0.85 -10.75
CA MET A 10 -5.19 0.99 -9.30
C MET A 10 -6.45 0.30 -8.75
N GLN A 11 -7.31 -0.25 -9.61
CA GLN A 11 -8.56 -0.94 -9.22
C GLN A 11 -9.42 -0.10 -8.26
N LEU A 12 -9.65 1.17 -8.61
CA LEU A 12 -10.46 2.08 -7.80
C LEU A 12 -11.96 1.90 -8.08
N LEU A 13 -12.77 1.90 -7.03
CA LEU A 13 -14.21 2.10 -7.18
C LEU A 13 -14.50 3.57 -7.56
N PRO A 14 -15.47 3.85 -8.44
CA PRO A 14 -15.87 5.22 -8.76
C PRO A 14 -16.26 6.04 -7.52
N SER A 15 -16.87 5.41 -6.52
CA SER A 15 -17.20 6.04 -5.24
C SER A 15 -15.96 6.47 -4.44
N THR A 16 -14.88 5.69 -4.49
CA THR A 16 -13.60 6.04 -3.85
C THR A 16 -12.95 7.25 -4.53
N ALA A 17 -12.96 7.29 -5.87
CA ALA A 17 -12.40 8.42 -6.62
C ALA A 17 -13.21 9.71 -6.46
N GLY A 18 -14.53 9.58 -6.31
CA GLY A 18 -15.44 10.71 -6.06
C GLY A 18 -15.48 11.18 -4.59
N ASP A 19 -14.86 10.46 -3.66
CA ASP A 19 -14.77 10.89 -2.26
C ASP A 19 -13.98 12.20 -2.16
N LYS A 20 -14.41 13.12 -1.28
CA LYS A 20 -13.80 14.45 -1.13
C LYS A 20 -12.30 14.43 -0.81
N ASN A 21 -11.80 13.34 -0.21
CA ASN A 21 -10.37 13.20 0.10
C ASN A 21 -9.55 12.79 -1.14
N VAL A 22 -10.20 12.31 -2.20
CA VAL A 22 -9.57 11.94 -3.48
C VAL A 22 -9.97 12.95 -4.55
N SER A 23 -11.26 13.03 -4.90
CA SER A 23 -11.84 14.01 -5.83
C SER A 23 -11.07 14.14 -7.15
N ILE A 24 -10.70 13.01 -7.75
CA ILE A 24 -10.03 12.95 -9.05
C ILE A 24 -11.01 12.38 -10.08
N PRO A 25 -11.38 13.16 -11.13
CA PRO A 25 -12.25 12.67 -12.20
C PRO A 25 -11.50 11.77 -13.18
N ASN A 26 -12.22 11.20 -14.16
CA ASN A 26 -11.65 10.49 -15.32
C ASN A 26 -10.72 9.33 -14.97
N ILE A 27 -11.00 8.60 -13.88
CA ILE A 27 -10.19 7.45 -13.45
C ILE A 27 -10.18 6.25 -14.42
N ASP A 28 -10.92 6.31 -15.53
CA ASP A 28 -10.79 5.35 -16.64
C ASP A 28 -9.51 5.63 -17.46
N GLU A 29 -8.91 6.82 -17.37
CA GLU A 29 -7.60 7.17 -17.93
C GLU A 29 -6.44 6.78 -17.01
N LEU A 30 -5.28 6.45 -17.58
CA LEU A 30 -4.15 5.89 -16.84
C LEU A 30 -3.63 6.83 -15.75
N GLU A 31 -3.29 8.08 -16.09
CA GLU A 31 -2.67 9.02 -15.15
C GLU A 31 -3.64 9.43 -14.01
N PRO A 32 -4.90 9.83 -14.29
CA PRO A 32 -5.85 10.12 -13.21
C PRO A 32 -6.14 8.91 -12.32
N ASN A 33 -6.11 7.69 -12.87
CA ASN A 33 -6.27 6.47 -12.08
C ASN A 33 -5.12 6.27 -11.07
N ILE A 34 -3.88 6.46 -11.53
CA ILE A 34 -2.67 6.37 -10.70
C ILE A 34 -2.69 7.46 -9.62
N GLU A 35 -2.98 8.71 -10.01
CA GLU A 35 -3.05 9.85 -9.09
C GLU A 35 -4.12 9.62 -8.00
N ALA A 36 -5.33 9.24 -8.41
CA ALA A 36 -6.42 8.95 -7.48
C ALA A 36 -6.04 7.83 -6.50
N GLY A 37 -5.36 6.79 -6.99
CA GLY A 37 -4.95 5.65 -6.19
C GLY A 37 -3.89 6.04 -5.17
N ALA A 38 -2.89 6.80 -5.58
CA ALA A 38 -1.85 7.33 -4.72
C ALA A 38 -2.42 8.28 -3.65
N LYS A 39 -3.33 9.18 -4.05
CA LYS A 39 -4.00 10.12 -3.14
C LYS A 39 -4.84 9.40 -2.10
N TYR A 40 -5.60 8.38 -2.51
CA TYR A 40 -6.39 7.56 -1.59
C TYR A 40 -5.48 6.79 -0.60
N MET A 41 -4.39 6.20 -1.08
CA MET A 41 -3.42 5.51 -0.22
C MET A 41 -2.81 6.46 0.82
N ALA A 42 -2.38 7.66 0.39
CA ALA A 42 -1.82 8.68 1.28
C ALA A 42 -2.85 9.14 2.33
N PHE A 43 -4.11 9.30 1.93
CA PHE A 43 -5.21 9.59 2.83
C PHE A 43 -5.39 8.48 3.88
N LEU A 44 -5.45 7.21 3.46
CA LEU A 44 -5.62 6.09 4.39
C LEU A 44 -4.50 6.03 5.43
N LYS A 45 -3.25 6.11 4.98
CA LYS A 45 -2.07 6.11 5.87
C LYS A 45 -2.14 7.28 6.86
N THR A 46 -2.31 8.50 6.37
CA THR A 46 -2.31 9.70 7.23
C THR A 46 -3.49 9.68 8.21
N ARG A 47 -4.70 9.33 7.76
CA ARG A 47 -5.92 9.45 8.56
C ARG A 47 -6.08 8.35 9.62
N TYR A 48 -5.59 7.14 9.34
CA TYR A 48 -5.90 5.96 10.15
C TYR A 48 -4.69 5.15 10.61
N PHE A 49 -3.55 5.27 9.94
CA PHE A 49 -2.38 4.41 10.15
C PHE A 49 -1.09 5.26 10.22
N SER A 50 -1.15 6.33 11.01
CA SER A 50 -0.02 7.16 11.40
C SER A 50 -0.11 7.49 12.88
N GLY A 51 1.03 7.71 13.54
CA GLY A 51 1.10 7.96 14.98
C GLY A 51 2.48 7.62 15.53
N PRO A 52 2.84 8.11 16.73
CA PRO A 52 4.14 7.85 17.33
C PRO A 52 4.37 6.36 17.65
N GLU A 53 3.31 5.59 17.87
CA GLU A 53 3.35 4.15 18.16
C GLU A 53 3.48 3.26 16.92
N LEU A 54 3.39 3.83 15.71
CA LEU A 54 3.33 3.08 14.47
C LEU A 54 4.46 3.51 13.52
N ASP A 55 5.41 2.60 13.28
CA ASP A 55 6.49 2.86 12.35
C ASP A 55 5.97 3.01 10.91
N GLU A 56 6.77 3.70 10.09
CA GLU A 56 6.38 4.07 8.74
C GLU A 56 6.03 2.87 7.85
N ARG A 57 6.76 1.75 8.01
CA ARG A 57 6.55 0.54 7.22
C ARG A 57 5.23 -0.09 7.61
N ASN A 58 4.99 -0.34 8.89
CA ASN A 58 3.76 -0.95 9.35
C ASN A 58 2.53 -0.07 9.09
N GLY A 59 2.65 1.26 9.23
CA GLY A 59 1.60 2.19 8.81
C GLY A 59 1.24 2.06 7.33
N SER A 60 2.25 1.87 6.47
CA SER A 60 2.04 1.66 5.04
C SER A 60 1.41 0.30 4.72
N LEU A 61 1.80 -0.78 5.42
CA LEU A 61 1.22 -2.12 5.26
C LEU A 61 -0.24 -2.17 5.70
N LEU A 62 -0.57 -1.54 6.82
CA LEU A 62 -1.96 -1.43 7.30
C LEU A 62 -2.82 -0.57 6.36
N ALA A 63 -2.25 0.48 5.77
CA ALA A 63 -2.92 1.27 4.75
C ALA A 63 -3.20 0.45 3.48
N LEU A 64 -2.25 -0.40 3.04
CA LEU A 64 -2.46 -1.34 1.94
C LEU A 64 -3.59 -2.33 2.24
N ALA A 65 -3.61 -2.90 3.44
CA ALA A 65 -4.70 -3.78 3.87
C ALA A 65 -6.05 -3.05 3.83
N ALA A 66 -6.07 -1.80 4.29
CA ALA A 66 -7.28 -0.96 4.30
C ALA A 66 -7.72 -0.55 2.90
N TYR A 67 -6.79 -0.41 1.96
CA TYR A 67 -7.11 -0.14 0.56
C TYR A 67 -7.89 -1.30 -0.06
N ASN A 68 -7.49 -2.54 0.24
CA ASN A 68 -8.16 -3.74 -0.27
C ASN A 68 -9.45 -4.08 0.49
N ALA A 69 -9.42 -4.07 1.83
CA ALA A 69 -10.52 -4.57 2.67
C ALA A 69 -11.41 -3.47 3.31
N GLY A 70 -11.02 -2.20 3.15
CA GLY A 70 -11.68 -1.04 3.75
C GLY A 70 -11.11 -0.65 5.12
N PRO A 71 -10.95 0.66 5.43
CA PRO A 71 -10.29 1.13 6.65
C PRO A 71 -11.05 0.80 7.94
N GLY A 72 -12.39 0.86 7.93
CA GLY A 72 -13.19 0.52 9.10
C GLY A 72 -13.02 -0.94 9.53
N ARG A 73 -12.93 -1.85 8.56
CA ARG A 73 -12.73 -3.27 8.78
C ARG A 73 -11.35 -3.55 9.35
N ILE A 74 -10.28 -3.02 8.73
CA ILE A 74 -8.91 -3.21 9.23
C ILE A 74 -8.75 -2.63 10.63
N ARG A 75 -9.30 -1.45 10.92
CA ARG A 75 -9.25 -0.89 12.29
C ARG A 75 -9.91 -1.78 13.34
N ARG A 76 -11.05 -2.41 13.01
CA ARG A 76 -11.70 -3.37 13.92
C ARG A 76 -10.84 -4.60 14.14
N LEU A 77 -10.25 -5.16 13.08
CA LEU A 77 -9.39 -6.35 13.16
C LEU A 77 -8.08 -6.06 13.90
N ARG A 78 -7.54 -4.84 13.82
CA ARG A 78 -6.41 -4.41 14.67
C ARG A 78 -6.76 -4.44 16.16
N LYS A 79 -7.96 -3.96 16.52
CA LYS A 79 -8.43 -4.00 17.91
C LYS A 79 -8.62 -5.44 18.40
N GLU A 80 -9.15 -6.32 17.56
CA GLU A 80 -9.27 -7.74 17.88
C GLU A 80 -7.89 -8.41 18.03
N ALA A 81 -6.89 -8.02 17.24
CA ALA A 81 -5.52 -8.49 17.39
C ALA A 81 -4.96 -8.17 18.79
N GLU A 82 -5.14 -6.93 19.23
CA GLU A 82 -4.76 -6.48 20.58
C GLU A 82 -5.49 -7.28 21.68
N GLU A 83 -6.81 -7.46 21.55
CA GLU A 83 -7.63 -8.24 22.49
C GLU A 83 -7.17 -9.71 22.58
N ARG A 84 -6.53 -10.23 21.53
CA ARG A 84 -5.99 -11.59 21.45
C ARG A 84 -4.50 -11.68 21.79
N GLY A 85 -3.87 -10.58 22.21
CA GLY A 85 -2.46 -10.55 22.64
C GLY A 85 -1.44 -10.40 21.51
N TYR A 86 -1.87 -10.06 20.30
CA TYR A 86 -0.99 -9.67 19.21
C TYR A 86 -0.69 -8.17 19.26
N ASP A 87 0.40 -7.73 18.65
CA ASP A 87 0.72 -6.30 18.52
C ASP A 87 -0.14 -5.64 17.42
N PRO A 88 -1.04 -4.69 17.75
CA PRO A 88 -1.90 -4.05 16.76
C PRO A 88 -1.14 -3.10 15.81
N ASN A 89 0.13 -2.81 16.08
CA ASN A 89 1.00 -1.93 15.29
C ASN A 89 1.96 -2.71 14.39
N LEU A 90 1.95 -4.05 14.43
CA LEU A 90 2.68 -4.89 13.51
C LEU A 90 1.72 -5.57 12.52
N TRP A 91 2.02 -5.48 11.23
CA TRP A 91 1.25 -6.18 10.21
C TRP A 91 1.58 -7.68 10.21
N PHE A 92 2.84 -7.99 9.92
CA PHE A 92 3.31 -9.38 9.77
C PHE A 92 3.30 -10.11 11.12
N ASP A 93 2.91 -11.38 11.08
CA ASP A 93 2.80 -12.28 12.25
C ASP A 93 1.90 -11.75 13.40
N ASN A 94 1.08 -10.72 13.14
CA ASN A 94 0.22 -10.09 14.14
C ASN A 94 -1.15 -9.78 13.53
N VAL A 95 -1.38 -8.56 13.05
CA VAL A 95 -2.69 -8.15 12.51
C VAL A 95 -3.12 -9.02 11.32
N GLU A 96 -2.19 -9.47 10.48
CA GLU A 96 -2.52 -10.29 9.32
C GLU A 96 -3.09 -11.68 9.67
N ILE A 97 -2.77 -12.22 10.85
CA ILE A 97 -3.32 -13.50 11.35
C ILE A 97 -4.83 -13.34 11.55
N ILE A 98 -5.23 -12.27 12.25
CA ILE A 98 -6.64 -11.96 12.50
C ILE A 98 -7.36 -11.65 11.20
N VAL A 99 -6.72 -10.94 10.27
CA VAL A 99 -7.28 -10.66 8.95
C VAL A 99 -7.53 -11.96 8.17
N ALA A 100 -6.54 -12.86 8.12
CA ALA A 100 -6.68 -14.15 7.43
C ALA A 100 -7.80 -15.00 8.01
N GLU A 101 -7.92 -15.05 9.34
CA GLU A 101 -8.94 -15.81 10.04
C GLU A 101 -10.35 -15.24 9.82
N GLN A 102 -10.51 -13.91 9.93
CA GLN A 102 -11.84 -13.28 9.93
C GLN A 102 -12.41 -13.05 8.53
N ILE A 103 -11.55 -12.72 7.55
CA ILE A 103 -12.01 -12.30 6.21
C ILE A 103 -11.32 -13.03 5.05
N GLY A 104 -10.48 -14.03 5.37
CA GLY A 104 -9.79 -14.84 4.38
C GLY A 104 -8.45 -14.25 3.93
N ARG A 105 -7.76 -15.00 3.06
CA ARG A 105 -6.36 -14.75 2.69
C ARG A 105 -6.16 -13.68 1.60
N GLU A 106 -7.23 -13.20 0.97
CA GLU A 106 -7.13 -12.27 -0.17
C GLU A 106 -6.35 -11.00 0.21
N THR A 107 -6.75 -10.34 1.31
CA THR A 107 -6.10 -9.11 1.77
C THR A 107 -4.65 -9.33 2.18
N VAL A 108 -4.36 -10.45 2.83
CA VAL A 108 -2.99 -10.81 3.23
C VAL A 108 -2.11 -11.03 2.00
N GLN A 109 -2.62 -11.76 1.00
CA GLN A 109 -1.91 -11.98 -0.26
C GLN A 109 -1.73 -10.67 -1.05
N TYR A 110 -2.72 -9.78 -1.04
CA TYR A 110 -2.64 -8.46 -1.65
C TYR A 110 -1.48 -7.64 -1.05
N VAL A 111 -1.41 -7.54 0.29
CA VAL A 111 -0.34 -6.82 0.99
C VAL A 111 1.03 -7.46 0.70
N ALA A 112 1.14 -8.78 0.82
CA ALA A 112 2.38 -9.50 0.58
C ALA A 112 2.90 -9.32 -0.87
N ASN A 113 2.00 -9.37 -1.86
CA ASN A 113 2.37 -9.18 -3.27
C ASN A 113 2.89 -7.77 -3.54
N ILE A 114 2.20 -6.74 -3.05
CA ILE A 114 2.65 -5.35 -3.24
C ILE A 114 3.98 -5.11 -2.52
N PHE A 115 4.12 -5.61 -1.29
CA PHE A 115 5.35 -5.45 -0.54
C PHE A 115 6.54 -6.16 -1.19
N LYS A 116 6.34 -7.36 -1.76
CA LYS A 116 7.33 -8.06 -2.57
C LYS A 116 7.82 -7.20 -3.75
N TYR A 117 6.91 -6.62 -4.52
CA TYR A 117 7.29 -5.75 -5.65
C TYR A 117 7.99 -4.49 -5.18
N TYR A 118 7.51 -3.85 -4.10
CA TYR A 118 8.15 -2.68 -3.50
C TYR A 118 9.62 -2.96 -3.12
N LEU A 119 9.90 -4.06 -2.42
CA LEU A 119 11.26 -4.45 -2.08
C LEU A 119 12.11 -4.72 -3.33
N THR A 120 11.54 -5.41 -4.31
CA THR A 120 12.21 -5.72 -5.58
C THR A 120 12.63 -4.44 -6.31
N TYR A 121 11.71 -3.49 -6.50
CA TYR A 121 12.02 -2.20 -7.15
C TYR A 121 13.02 -1.38 -6.35
N ARG A 122 12.93 -1.38 -5.01
CA ARG A 122 13.92 -0.70 -4.17
C ARG A 122 15.31 -1.26 -4.32
N TRP A 123 15.47 -2.58 -4.38
CA TRP A 123 16.77 -3.21 -4.60
C TRP A 123 17.32 -2.96 -5.99
N ILE A 124 16.49 -3.03 -7.03
CA ILE A 124 16.90 -2.70 -8.40
C ILE A 124 17.41 -1.26 -8.45
N ASN A 125 16.64 -0.31 -7.93
CA ASN A 125 17.00 1.10 -7.94
C ASN A 125 18.28 1.38 -7.13
N ALA A 126 18.46 0.73 -5.99
CA ALA A 126 19.67 0.86 -5.19
C ALA A 126 20.90 0.31 -5.95
N ALA A 127 20.78 -0.89 -6.52
CA ALA A 127 21.86 -1.52 -7.28
C ALA A 127 22.22 -0.71 -8.54
N ASP A 128 21.24 -0.12 -9.22
CA ASP A 128 21.48 0.73 -10.39
C ASP A 128 22.13 2.07 -9.99
N ALA A 129 21.73 2.65 -8.86
CA ALA A 129 22.38 3.85 -8.31
C ALA A 129 23.84 3.58 -7.90
N GLU A 130 24.12 2.44 -7.27
CA GLU A 130 25.47 1.99 -6.94
C GLU A 130 26.32 1.78 -8.19
N ARG A 131 25.79 1.09 -9.21
CA ARG A 131 26.46 0.91 -10.51
C ARG A 131 26.74 2.26 -11.18
N ALA A 132 25.79 3.18 -11.20
CA ALA A 132 25.98 4.51 -11.76
C ALA A 132 27.02 5.33 -10.99
N ALA A 133 27.09 5.20 -9.65
CA ALA A 133 28.13 5.82 -8.84
C ALA A 133 29.52 5.24 -9.13
N ALA A 134 29.65 3.91 -9.21
CA ALA A 134 30.91 3.24 -9.52
C ALA A 134 31.44 3.58 -10.93
N ARG A 135 30.56 3.67 -11.94
CA ARG A 135 30.93 4.11 -13.30
C ARG A 135 31.46 5.55 -13.30
N ARG A 136 30.80 6.46 -12.57
CA ARG A 136 31.27 7.84 -12.43
C ARG A 136 32.63 7.92 -11.72
N ALA A 137 32.83 7.15 -10.65
CA ALA A 137 34.10 7.11 -9.92
C ALA A 137 35.27 6.54 -10.73
N SER A 138 35.00 5.64 -11.68
CA SER A 138 36.00 5.05 -12.58
C SER A 138 36.27 5.87 -13.85
N GLY A 139 35.66 7.06 -13.99
CA GLY A 139 35.84 7.93 -15.15
C GLY A 139 35.13 7.46 -16.43
N ILE A 140 34.31 6.41 -16.34
CA ILE A 140 33.49 5.93 -17.47
C ILE A 140 32.29 6.87 -17.61
N LYS A 141 32.25 7.68 -18.67
CA LYS A 141 31.10 8.54 -18.98
C LYS A 141 29.82 7.68 -19.08
N THR A 142 28.79 8.07 -18.35
CA THR A 142 27.44 7.55 -18.53
C THR A 142 26.88 8.15 -19.82
N THR A 143 26.71 7.34 -20.86
CA THR A 143 26.00 7.73 -22.08
C THR A 143 24.55 8.07 -21.71
N PRO A 144 23.93 9.11 -22.32
CA PRO A 144 22.54 9.47 -22.08
C PRO A 144 21.56 8.32 -22.29
#